data_AF-A0A2K8Z2S2-F1
#
_entry.id   AF-A0A2K8Z2S2-F1
#
_cell.length_a   1.000
_cell.length_b   1.000
_cell.length_c   1.000
_cell.angle_alpha   90.00
_cell.angle_beta   90.00
_cell.angle_gamma   90.00
#
_symmetry.space_group_name_H-M   'P 1'
#
loop_
_entity.id
_entity.type
_entity.pdbx_description
1 polymer ?
#
loop_
_entity_poly.entity_id
_entity_poly.type
_entity_poly.pdbx_seq_one_letter_code
_entity_poly.pdbx_strand_id
1 'polypeptide(L)'
;MRSATLQALLSCLLGLLLLACVDPEDLVLHGTVDIIVVDGTVNNLAEPQFIRLTYARADRLTGRSGNLPITKASVEVWEDSARVIACHETTDGVYQLPADFKGQVGHAYQLRFTLTDGSQYVSTQQLMPATAPINKIRAQFNLNSLSPSVRGYYTSGHDIFIELQDPIEQRNYYRWDLVDYEPQYWCRSCEQGFYNIYNVIEDYHGIYRSGPDLYEACYYPPYVYIGDFVYGRTFDYRCRTQCWEILPSYAVTLFDDQYSNGGLIPNFKVAGVPFYQHGPCLVQVRQSSLTVDAYRYYKLFQAQTQNTGGLADTPPTAPVGNVHNVASPNQVVVGYFTATGVYTKPIYIDRQDYQGVPLGLDLTNGYSKFIGGELFYALNGREVTPEPAPGSNTRPLFLDGTPRPPTALCAPLDQRTPVKPAGWPN
;
A
#
# COMPACT_ATOMS: atom_id res chain seq x y z
N MET A 1 13.36 -73.00 31.76
CA MET A 1 13.06 -71.84 32.62
C MET A 1 13.80 -70.55 32.24
N ARG A 2 14.96 -70.58 31.53
CA ARG A 2 15.69 -69.35 31.14
C ARG A 2 15.12 -68.58 29.91
N SER A 3 14.36 -69.25 29.03
CA SER A 3 13.83 -68.64 27.79
C SER A 3 12.59 -67.77 28.04
N ALA A 4 11.68 -68.22 28.90
CA ALA A 4 10.44 -67.49 29.20
C ALA A 4 10.71 -66.19 29.98
N THR A 5 11.71 -66.20 30.86
CA THR A 5 12.15 -65.00 31.59
C THR A 5 12.81 -63.98 30.68
N LEU A 6 13.58 -64.42 29.67
CA LEU A 6 14.23 -63.53 28.72
C LEU A 6 13.20 -62.89 27.76
N GLN A 7 12.22 -63.67 27.30
CA GLN A 7 11.12 -63.15 26.49
C GLN A 7 10.26 -62.16 27.28
N ALA A 8 9.93 -62.44 28.54
CA ALA A 8 9.21 -61.49 29.39
C ALA A 8 9.99 -60.19 29.62
N LEU A 9 11.31 -60.27 29.82
CA LEU A 9 12.18 -59.09 29.93
C LEU A 9 12.25 -58.28 28.63
N LEU A 10 12.34 -58.95 27.47
CA LEU A 10 12.35 -58.26 26.17
C LEU A 10 11.01 -57.59 25.88
N SER A 11 9.89 -58.25 26.22
CA SER A 11 8.54 -57.69 26.08
C SER A 11 8.32 -56.47 26.99
N CYS A 12 8.82 -56.52 28.23
CA CYS A 12 8.80 -55.36 29.12
C CYS A 12 9.66 -54.21 28.59
N LEU A 13 10.87 -54.50 28.08
CA LEU A 13 11.77 -53.48 27.55
C LEU A 13 11.19 -52.82 26.28
N LEU A 14 10.52 -53.60 25.43
CA LEU A 14 9.86 -53.09 24.22
C LEU A 14 8.57 -52.30 24.56
N GLY A 15 7.87 -52.66 25.63
CA GLY A 15 6.74 -51.89 26.15
C GLY A 15 7.15 -50.56 26.78
N LEU A 16 8.34 -50.49 27.39
CA LEU A 16 8.91 -49.25 27.96
C LEU A 16 9.37 -48.24 26.89
N LEU A 17 9.76 -48.71 25.70
CA LEU A 17 10.11 -47.83 24.58
C LEU A 17 8.90 -47.11 23.96
N LEU A 18 7.68 -47.64 24.15
CA LEU A 18 6.43 -47.00 23.70
C LEU A 18 5.91 -45.95 24.68
N LEU A 19 6.53 -45.81 25.86
CA LEU A 19 6.21 -44.78 26.87
C LEU A 19 7.19 -43.60 26.84
N ALA A 20 8.08 -43.54 25.85
CA ALA A 20 8.90 -42.36 25.61
C ALA A 20 8.02 -41.25 25.01
N CYS A 21 7.32 -40.51 25.88
CA CYS A 21 6.86 -39.18 25.53
C CYS A 21 8.10 -38.35 25.19
N VAL A 22 8.19 -37.92 23.93
CA VAL A 22 9.03 -36.79 23.59
C VAL A 22 8.38 -35.60 24.27
N ASP A 23 8.96 -35.11 25.35
CA ASP A 23 8.56 -33.81 25.89
C ASP A 23 8.80 -32.80 24.76
N PRO A 24 7.76 -32.12 24.26
CA PRO A 24 8.00 -30.99 23.39
C PRO A 24 8.83 -30.01 24.21
N GLU A 25 10.02 -29.67 23.72
CA GLU A 25 10.73 -28.52 24.22
C GLU A 25 9.80 -27.32 23.97
N ASP A 26 9.12 -26.86 25.01
CA ASP A 26 8.41 -25.59 24.98
C ASP A 26 9.49 -24.53 24.78
N LEU A 27 9.72 -24.17 23.51
CA LEU A 27 10.43 -22.96 23.14
C LEU A 27 9.63 -21.80 23.73
N VAL A 28 9.89 -21.48 25.00
CA VAL A 28 9.49 -20.22 25.59
C VAL A 28 10.28 -19.18 24.83
N LEU A 29 9.64 -18.59 23.81
CA LEU A 29 10.16 -17.47 23.03
C LEU A 29 10.29 -16.26 23.96
N HIS A 30 11.37 -16.24 24.73
CA HIS A 30 11.83 -15.08 25.46
C HIS A 30 12.39 -14.07 24.45
N GLY A 31 11.54 -13.14 24.02
CA GLY A 31 11.98 -11.97 23.27
C GLY A 31 10.95 -11.51 22.26
N THR A 32 9.99 -10.68 22.70
CA THR A 32 9.44 -9.68 21.78
C THR A 32 10.52 -8.62 21.64
N VAL A 33 11.54 -8.88 20.80
CA VAL A 33 12.45 -7.84 20.36
C VAL A 33 11.64 -6.97 19.42
N ASP A 34 11.35 -5.74 19.84
CA ASP A 34 10.73 -4.77 18.95
C ASP A 34 11.75 -4.46 17.84
N ILE A 35 11.49 -4.96 16.63
CA ILE A 35 12.38 -4.76 15.48
C ILE A 35 11.99 -3.46 14.81
N ILE A 36 12.95 -2.55 14.65
CA ILE A 36 12.72 -1.32 13.89
C ILE A 36 12.68 -1.65 12.41
N VAL A 37 11.65 -1.15 11.74
CA VAL A 37 11.46 -1.22 10.29
C VAL A 37 11.58 0.19 9.71
N VAL A 38 12.50 0.36 8.78
CA VAL A 38 12.76 1.62 8.08
C VAL A 38 12.41 1.50 6.60
N ASP A 39 11.49 2.33 6.12
CA ASP A 39 11.20 2.45 4.68
C ASP A 39 11.36 3.91 4.27
N GLY A 40 12.39 4.20 3.48
CA GLY A 40 12.67 5.57 3.04
C GLY A 40 13.35 5.60 1.68
N THR A 41 12.82 6.42 0.78
CA THR A 41 13.40 6.64 -0.54
C THR A 41 13.56 8.13 -0.79
N VAL A 42 14.78 8.54 -1.13
CA VAL A 42 15.07 9.88 -1.67
C VAL A 42 15.14 9.79 -3.19
N ASN A 43 14.41 10.65 -3.88
CA ASN A 43 14.38 10.70 -5.34
C ASN A 43 14.52 12.13 -5.89
N ASN A 44 14.72 12.24 -7.21
CA ASN A 44 14.93 13.49 -7.94
C ASN A 44 13.64 14.11 -8.53
N LEU A 45 12.47 13.59 -8.19
CA LEU A 45 11.18 14.16 -8.60
C LEU A 45 10.75 15.27 -7.63
N ALA A 46 10.00 16.24 -8.16
CA ALA A 46 9.40 17.31 -7.37
C ALA A 46 8.04 16.84 -6.80
N GLU A 47 8.09 15.96 -5.82
CA GLU A 47 6.93 15.38 -5.14
C GLU A 47 7.20 15.28 -3.62
N PRO A 48 6.17 15.20 -2.77
CA PRO A 48 6.35 14.88 -1.36
C PRO A 48 7.01 13.51 -1.18
N GLN A 49 8.09 13.46 -0.41
CA GLN A 49 8.85 12.24 -0.13
C GLN A 49 8.79 11.93 1.36
N PHE A 50 8.64 10.64 1.70
CA PHE A 50 8.36 10.19 3.05
C PHE A 50 9.36 9.13 3.52
N ILE A 51 9.62 9.14 4.82
CA ILE A 51 10.37 8.14 5.56
C ILE A 51 9.44 7.57 6.63
N ARG A 52 9.22 6.26 6.59
CA ARG A 52 8.35 5.55 7.53
C ARG A 52 9.19 4.80 8.54
N LEU A 53 8.89 5.00 9.82
CA LEU A 53 9.54 4.34 10.93
C LEU A 53 8.48 3.60 11.76
N THR A 54 8.61 2.28 11.87
CA THR A 54 7.69 1.45 12.66
C THR A 54 8.44 0.40 13.48
N TYR A 55 7.86 -0.06 14.57
CA TYR A 55 8.27 -1.29 15.24
C TYR A 55 7.43 -2.45 14.72
N ALA A 56 8.07 -3.48 14.19
CA ALA A 56 7.43 -4.77 13.97
C ALA A 56 7.29 -5.48 15.32
N ARG A 57 6.05 -5.66 15.76
CA ARG A 57 5.69 -6.28 17.04
C ARG A 57 4.70 -7.40 16.80
N ALA A 58 5.01 -8.60 17.29
CA ALA A 58 4.03 -9.66 17.38
C ALA A 58 3.08 -9.38 18.55
N ASP A 59 1.77 -9.45 18.30
CA ASP A 59 0.75 -9.47 19.34
C ASP A 59 1.00 -10.70 20.24
N ARG A 60 1.17 -10.44 21.53
CA ARG A 60 1.51 -11.46 22.54
C ARG A 60 0.39 -12.47 22.77
N LEU A 61 -0.87 -12.10 22.51
CA LEU A 61 -2.03 -12.96 22.74
C LEU A 61 -2.43 -13.74 21.49
N THR A 62 -2.31 -13.13 20.31
CA THR A 62 -2.76 -13.73 19.04
C THR A 62 -1.63 -14.25 18.16
N GLY A 63 -0.38 -13.91 18.47
CA GLY A 63 0.79 -14.21 17.63
C GLY A 63 0.80 -13.46 16.29
N ARG A 64 -0.17 -12.57 16.05
CA ARG A 64 -0.26 -11.82 14.79
C ARG A 64 0.79 -10.72 14.74
N SER A 65 1.50 -10.63 13.61
CA SER A 65 2.41 -9.52 13.34
C SER A 65 1.63 -8.22 13.19
N GLY A 66 2.08 -7.18 13.89
CA GLY A 66 1.58 -5.82 13.77
C GLY A 66 2.72 -4.82 13.68
N ASN A 67 2.42 -3.61 13.18
CA ASN A 67 3.37 -2.51 13.09
C ASN A 67 2.91 -1.39 14.02
N LEU A 68 3.79 -0.94 14.91
CA LEU A 68 3.54 0.21 15.78
C LEU A 68 4.32 1.42 15.25
N PRO A 69 3.67 2.56 14.94
CA PRO A 69 4.37 3.75 14.49
C PRO A 69 5.39 4.27 15.52
N ILE A 70 6.57 4.64 15.05
CA ILE A 70 7.58 5.33 15.86
C ILE A 70 7.31 6.82 15.74
N THR A 71 6.75 7.43 16.78
CA THR A 71 6.38 8.84 16.75
C THR A 71 7.39 9.73 17.45
N LYS A 72 7.39 11.02 17.10
CA LYS A 72 8.23 12.08 17.72
C LYS A 72 9.74 11.84 17.64
N ALA A 73 10.21 10.98 16.73
CA ALA A 73 11.61 10.84 16.41
C ALA A 73 12.13 12.09 15.65
N SER A 74 13.39 12.45 15.89
CA SER A 74 14.08 13.43 15.06
C SER A 74 14.64 12.73 13.84
N VAL A 75 14.16 13.05 12.64
CA VAL A 75 14.53 12.37 11.38
C VAL A 75 15.15 13.35 10.40
N GLU A 76 16.33 13.02 9.89
CA GLU A 76 17.14 13.87 9.03
C GLU A 76 17.76 13.07 7.88
N VAL A 77 17.85 13.68 6.71
CA VAL A 77 18.63 13.19 5.57
C VAL A 77 19.82 14.10 5.36
N TRP A 78 21.01 13.51 5.29
CA TRP A 78 22.27 14.20 5.06
C TRP A 78 22.68 14.05 3.60
N GLU A 79 22.89 15.17 2.91
CA GLU A 79 23.41 15.26 1.53
C GLU A 79 24.92 15.56 1.59
N ASP A 80 25.72 14.70 0.97
CA ASP A 80 27.20 14.73 0.90
C ASP A 80 27.90 14.95 2.25
N SER A 81 27.31 14.43 3.34
CA SER A 81 27.79 14.61 4.71
C SER A 81 27.89 16.07 5.19
N ALA A 82 27.32 17.03 4.46
CA ALA A 82 27.47 18.46 4.76
C ALA A 82 26.13 19.15 4.97
N ARG A 83 25.16 18.93 4.09
CA ARG A 83 23.85 19.59 4.16
C ARG A 83 22.84 18.68 4.86
N VAL A 84 22.13 19.22 5.84
CA VAL A 84 21.08 18.52 6.58
C VAL A 84 19.72 18.93 6.04
N ILE A 85 18.88 17.94 5.75
CA ILE A 85 17.49 18.10 5.36
C ILE A 85 16.64 17.47 6.46
N ALA A 86 16.04 18.31 7.30
CA ALA A 86 15.18 17.87 8.39
C ALA A 86 13.80 17.45 7.86
N CYS A 87 13.29 16.32 8.36
CA CYS A 87 11.94 15.87 8.09
C CYS A 87 10.98 16.38 9.18
N HIS A 88 9.69 16.45 8.86
CA HIS A 88 8.63 16.73 9.82
C HIS A 88 7.62 15.59 9.84
N GLU A 89 7.13 15.24 11.03
CA GLU A 89 6.11 14.19 11.18
C GLU A 89 4.75 14.71 10.67
N THR A 90 4.08 13.93 9.82
CA THR A 90 2.80 14.30 9.20
C THR A 90 1.65 13.50 9.80
N THR A 91 1.80 12.18 9.76
CA THR A 91 0.99 11.21 10.50
C THR A 91 1.93 10.38 11.37
N ASP A 92 1.38 9.72 12.40
CA ASP A 92 2.16 8.92 13.34
C ASP A 92 3.11 7.96 12.59
N GLY A 93 4.43 8.14 12.80
CA GLY A 93 5.48 7.32 12.18
C GLY A 93 5.80 7.62 10.71
N VAL A 94 5.22 8.67 10.12
CA VAL A 94 5.48 9.10 8.74
C VAL A 94 6.12 10.49 8.74
N TYR A 95 7.40 10.53 8.36
CA TYR A 95 8.23 11.72 8.34
C TYR A 95 8.41 12.21 6.91
N GLN A 96 7.93 13.41 6.61
CA GLN A 96 8.00 14.00 5.29
C GLN A 96 9.21 14.95 5.17
N LEU A 97 9.96 14.81 4.08
CA LEU A 97 10.96 15.79 3.66
C LEU A 97 10.27 17.13 3.29
N PRO A 98 11.01 18.26 3.27
CA PRO A 98 10.45 19.53 2.80
C PRO A 98 9.81 19.37 1.42
N ALA A 99 8.61 19.92 1.22
CA ALA A 99 7.83 19.68 -0.01
C ALA A 99 8.49 20.20 -1.29
N ASP A 100 9.44 21.12 -1.17
CA ASP A 100 10.26 21.70 -2.24
C ASP A 100 11.58 20.94 -2.47
N PHE A 101 11.92 19.99 -1.59
CA PHE A 101 13.13 19.20 -1.71
C PHE A 101 13.02 18.16 -2.82
N LYS A 102 14.05 18.12 -3.66
CA LYS A 102 14.31 17.03 -4.61
C LYS A 102 15.78 16.67 -4.55
N GLY A 103 16.06 15.37 -4.51
CA GLY A 103 17.44 14.89 -4.60
C GLY A 103 18.06 15.17 -5.97
N GLN A 104 19.37 15.09 -6.00
CA GLN A 104 20.21 15.40 -7.16
C GLN A 104 21.04 14.17 -7.52
N VAL A 105 21.03 13.83 -8.80
CA VAL A 105 21.81 12.72 -9.33
C VAL A 105 23.30 13.00 -9.11
N GLY A 106 24.04 11.98 -8.67
CA GLY A 106 25.47 12.08 -8.37
C GLY A 106 25.80 12.51 -6.93
N HIS A 107 24.82 12.95 -6.15
CA HIS A 107 24.99 13.25 -4.73
C HIS A 107 24.73 12.00 -3.87
N ALA A 108 25.36 11.96 -2.69
CA ALA A 108 25.22 10.88 -1.73
C ALA A 108 24.29 11.30 -0.58
N TYR A 109 23.34 10.43 -0.24
CA TYR A 109 22.36 10.67 0.82
C TYR A 109 22.51 9.66 1.95
N GLN A 110 22.30 10.09 3.19
CA GLN A 110 22.34 9.25 4.37
C GLN A 110 21.21 9.60 5.32
N LEU A 111 20.43 8.60 5.75
CA LEU A 111 19.41 8.77 6.78
C LEU A 111 20.04 8.73 8.17
N ARG A 112 19.63 9.66 9.03
CA ARG A 112 19.92 9.67 10.46
C ARG A 112 18.64 9.93 11.22
N PHE A 113 18.40 9.17 12.29
CA PHE A 113 17.30 9.48 13.18
C PHE A 113 17.62 9.18 14.64
N THR A 114 17.00 9.95 15.53
CA THR A 114 17.10 9.80 16.98
C THR A 114 15.72 9.57 17.54
N LEU A 115 15.55 8.49 18.29
CA LEU A 115 14.30 8.16 18.96
C LEU A 115 14.13 8.96 20.26
N THR A 116 12.92 8.94 20.82
CA THR A 116 12.60 9.67 22.06
C THR A 116 13.37 9.19 23.29
N ASP A 117 13.89 7.96 23.26
CA ASP A 117 14.75 7.39 24.30
C ASP A 117 16.23 7.80 24.15
N GLY A 118 16.57 8.57 23.12
CA GLY A 118 17.92 9.02 22.81
C GLY A 118 18.74 8.04 21.96
N SER A 119 18.18 6.88 21.58
CA SER A 119 18.88 5.94 20.70
C SER A 119 19.00 6.51 19.28
N GLN A 120 20.18 6.31 18.67
CA GLN A 120 20.56 6.90 17.39
C GLN A 120 20.79 5.82 16.34
N TYR A 121 20.30 6.08 15.13
CA TYR A 121 20.39 5.18 13.98
C TYR A 121 20.91 5.93 12.77
N VAL A 122 21.71 5.23 11.96
CA VAL A 122 22.32 5.78 10.76
C VAL A 122 22.32 4.75 9.63
N SER A 123 21.98 5.20 8.41
CA SER A 123 22.10 4.37 7.21
C SER A 123 23.52 4.36 6.65
N THR A 124 23.82 3.42 5.76
CA THR A 124 24.94 3.62 4.83
C THR A 124 24.65 4.80 3.89
N GLN A 125 25.70 5.38 3.30
CA GLN A 125 25.54 6.38 2.26
C GLN A 125 25.01 5.73 0.98
N GLN A 126 24.08 6.41 0.32
CA GLN A 126 23.46 5.98 -0.92
C GLN A 126 23.72 7.03 -2.00
N LEU A 127 24.55 6.69 -2.98
CA LEU A 127 24.73 7.52 -4.16
C LEU A 127 23.46 7.46 -5.01
N MET A 128 22.95 8.60 -5.47
CA MET A 128 21.82 8.65 -6.38
C MET A 128 22.28 8.43 -7.83
N PRO A 129 22.04 7.25 -8.45
CA PRO A 129 22.40 7.02 -9.85
C PRO A 129 21.50 7.80 -10.81
N ALA A 130 22.02 8.07 -12.01
CA ALA A 130 21.22 8.57 -13.12
C ALA A 130 20.26 7.48 -13.64
N THR A 131 19.10 7.89 -14.15
CA THR A 131 18.11 6.94 -14.69
C THR A 131 17.85 7.20 -16.16
N ALA A 132 17.98 6.13 -16.96
CA ALA A 132 17.66 6.16 -18.37
C ALA A 132 16.18 6.46 -18.59
N PRO A 133 15.80 7.20 -19.66
CA PRO A 133 14.41 7.45 -19.97
C PRO A 133 13.71 6.20 -20.50
N ILE A 134 12.40 6.12 -20.30
CA ILE A 134 11.53 5.15 -20.99
C ILE A 134 11.20 5.69 -22.37
N ASN A 135 11.66 5.02 -23.43
CA ASN A 135 11.48 5.44 -24.82
C ASN A 135 10.06 5.20 -25.30
N LYS A 136 9.53 3.99 -25.06
CA LYS A 136 8.15 3.62 -25.41
C LYS A 136 7.49 2.91 -24.24
N ILE A 137 6.18 3.10 -24.14
CA ILE A 137 5.30 2.40 -23.20
C ILE A 137 4.07 1.93 -23.96
N ARG A 138 3.63 0.71 -23.69
CA ARG A 138 2.39 0.15 -24.24
C ARG A 138 1.66 -0.67 -23.19
N ALA A 139 0.34 -0.64 -23.25
CA ALA A 139 -0.52 -1.50 -22.45
C ALA A 139 -1.15 -2.54 -23.37
N GLN A 140 -1.29 -3.77 -22.88
CA GLN A 140 -1.98 -4.84 -23.58
C GLN A 140 -2.92 -5.54 -22.60
N PHE A 141 -4.21 -5.58 -22.93
CA PHE A 141 -5.17 -6.32 -22.13
C PHE A 141 -4.89 -7.82 -22.15
N ASN A 142 -4.92 -8.45 -20.99
CA ASN A 142 -4.65 -9.87 -20.81
C ASN A 142 -5.57 -10.45 -19.72
N LEU A 143 -6.33 -11.49 -20.07
CA LEU A 143 -7.25 -12.17 -19.14
C LEU A 143 -6.53 -12.89 -17.99
N ASN A 144 -5.23 -13.15 -18.14
CA ASN A 144 -4.37 -13.83 -17.17
C ASN A 144 -3.16 -12.97 -16.78
N SER A 145 -3.34 -11.65 -16.72
CA SER A 145 -2.31 -10.68 -16.36
C SER A 145 -1.79 -10.87 -14.92
N LEU A 146 -2.71 -11.16 -13.99
CA LEU A 146 -2.44 -11.22 -12.55
C LEU A 146 -2.22 -12.67 -12.08
N SER A 147 -1.08 -12.90 -11.41
CA SER A 147 -0.75 -14.18 -10.77
C SER A 147 0.01 -13.93 -9.47
N PRO A 148 -0.46 -14.39 -8.30
CA PRO A 148 -1.73 -15.12 -8.10
C PRO A 148 -2.96 -14.25 -8.39
N SER A 149 -4.13 -14.89 -8.51
CA SER A 149 -5.39 -14.19 -8.76
C SER A 149 -5.77 -13.27 -7.59
N VAL A 150 -6.32 -12.11 -7.91
CA VAL A 150 -6.86 -11.19 -6.90
C VAL A 150 -8.21 -11.73 -6.42
N ARG A 151 -8.43 -11.74 -5.10
CA ARG A 151 -9.59 -12.36 -4.44
C ARG A 151 -9.84 -13.82 -4.83
N GLY A 152 -8.82 -14.52 -5.32
CA GLY A 152 -8.87 -15.95 -5.68
C GLY A 152 -9.39 -16.26 -7.08
N TYR A 153 -10.00 -15.31 -7.81
CA TYR A 153 -10.57 -15.58 -9.13
C TYR A 153 -10.33 -14.49 -10.20
N TYR A 154 -10.00 -13.26 -9.83
CA TYR A 154 -9.76 -12.21 -10.81
C TYR A 154 -8.30 -12.27 -11.30
N THR A 155 -8.14 -12.52 -12.59
CA THR A 155 -6.83 -12.61 -13.26
C THR A 155 -6.65 -11.58 -14.37
N SER A 156 -7.74 -10.91 -14.77
CA SER A 156 -7.75 -9.95 -15.87
C SER A 156 -7.07 -8.64 -15.50
N GLY A 157 -6.29 -8.11 -16.42
CA GLY A 157 -5.54 -6.87 -16.23
C GLY A 157 -4.88 -6.37 -17.51
N HIS A 158 -4.13 -5.29 -17.38
CA HIS A 158 -3.31 -4.73 -18.46
C HIS A 158 -1.84 -5.00 -18.19
N ASP A 159 -1.23 -5.78 -19.06
CA ASP A 159 0.22 -5.95 -19.05
C ASP A 159 0.86 -4.68 -19.60
N ILE A 160 1.70 -4.05 -18.77
CA ILE A 160 2.44 -2.85 -19.13
C ILE A 160 3.82 -3.27 -19.60
N PHE A 161 4.15 -2.88 -20.83
CA PHE A 161 5.45 -3.12 -21.44
C PHE A 161 6.16 -1.81 -21.72
N ILE A 162 7.47 -1.81 -21.53
CA ILE A 162 8.33 -0.69 -21.86
C ILE A 162 9.41 -1.07 -22.87
N GLU A 163 9.97 -0.03 -23.48
CA GLU A 163 11.21 -0.07 -24.23
C GLU A 163 12.14 0.98 -23.63
N LEU A 164 13.36 0.57 -23.26
CA LEU A 164 14.41 1.49 -22.82
C LEU A 164 15.71 1.21 -23.55
N GLN A 165 16.51 2.26 -23.71
CA GLN A 165 17.89 2.16 -24.17
C GLN A 165 18.79 2.22 -22.94
N ASP A 166 19.49 1.11 -22.67
CA ASP A 166 20.43 1.02 -21.57
C ASP A 166 21.69 1.85 -21.87
N PRO A 167 22.25 2.60 -20.90
CA PRO A 167 23.52 3.29 -21.05
C PRO A 167 24.69 2.32 -21.31
N ILE A 168 25.64 2.71 -22.16
CA ILE A 168 26.83 1.89 -22.41
C ILE A 168 27.83 1.94 -21.24
N GLU A 169 28.62 0.88 -21.09
CA GLU A 169 29.83 0.80 -20.22
C GLU A 169 29.60 0.84 -18.70
N GLN A 170 28.35 0.78 -18.23
CA GLN A 170 28.03 0.73 -16.80
C GLN A 170 27.06 -0.41 -16.52
N ARG A 171 27.29 -1.17 -15.46
CA ARG A 171 26.29 -2.17 -15.03
C ARG A 171 25.15 -1.43 -14.33
N ASN A 172 23.95 -1.56 -14.86
CA ASN A 172 22.75 -0.87 -14.41
C ASN A 172 21.72 -1.83 -13.79
N TYR A 173 21.18 -1.40 -12.65
CA TYR A 173 20.12 -2.09 -11.94
C TYR A 173 18.88 -1.23 -11.95
N TYR A 174 17.75 -1.81 -12.34
CA TYR A 174 16.50 -1.08 -12.42
C TYR A 174 15.43 -1.72 -11.55
N ARG A 175 14.54 -0.87 -11.06
CA ARG A 175 13.31 -1.25 -10.39
C ARG A 175 12.15 -0.49 -11.01
N TRP A 176 11.04 -1.19 -11.22
CA TRP A 176 9.78 -0.56 -11.60
C TRP A 176 8.72 -0.79 -10.53
N ASP A 177 8.01 0.29 -10.27
CA ASP A 177 6.76 0.35 -9.54
C ASP A 177 5.78 1.22 -10.34
N LEU A 178 4.50 1.16 -9.99
CA LEU A 178 3.47 1.95 -10.66
C LEU A 178 2.46 2.51 -9.70
N VAL A 179 1.80 3.56 -10.17
CA VAL A 179 0.60 4.13 -9.56
C VAL A 179 -0.48 4.14 -10.63
N ASP A 180 -1.60 3.49 -10.37
CA ASP A 180 -2.79 3.52 -11.21
C ASP A 180 -3.77 4.57 -10.67
N TYR A 181 -4.25 5.44 -11.56
CA TYR A 181 -5.25 6.44 -11.24
C TYR A 181 -6.58 6.07 -11.90
N GLU A 182 -7.58 5.82 -11.07
CA GLU A 182 -8.92 5.39 -11.49
C GLU A 182 -9.95 6.49 -11.18
N PRO A 183 -10.82 6.91 -12.12
CA PRO A 183 -11.87 7.87 -11.85
C PRO A 183 -12.83 7.35 -10.77
N GLN A 184 -13.00 8.15 -9.72
CA GLN A 184 -13.84 7.82 -8.58
C GLN A 184 -15.07 8.73 -8.57
N TYR A 185 -16.24 8.12 -8.47
CA TYR A 185 -17.53 8.83 -8.46
C TYR A 185 -18.22 8.87 -7.11
N TRP A 186 -17.73 8.11 -6.12
CA TRP A 186 -18.27 8.00 -4.77
C TRP A 186 -17.20 8.37 -3.76
N CYS A 187 -17.37 9.49 -3.07
CA CYS A 187 -16.33 10.16 -2.29
C CYS A 187 -16.49 10.01 -0.77
N ARG A 188 -17.67 9.60 -0.29
CA ARG A 188 -17.90 9.44 1.14
C ARG A 188 -18.86 8.31 1.41
N SER A 189 -18.55 7.54 2.43
CA SER A 189 -19.44 6.54 3.02
C SER A 189 -19.63 6.91 4.49
N CYS A 190 -20.88 6.99 4.93
CA CYS A 190 -21.24 7.27 6.32
C CYS A 190 -21.97 6.05 6.88
N GLU A 191 -21.29 5.27 7.72
CA GLU A 191 -21.88 4.13 8.43
C GLU A 191 -22.68 4.63 9.64
N GLN A 192 -23.94 4.24 9.75
CA GLN A 192 -24.88 4.70 10.79
C GLN A 192 -24.96 6.23 10.95
N GLY A 193 -24.72 6.94 9.85
CA GLY A 193 -24.78 8.39 9.79
C GLY A 193 -25.12 8.86 8.38
N PHE A 194 -25.19 10.16 8.20
CA PHE A 194 -25.44 10.77 6.90
C PHE A 194 -24.52 11.96 6.68
N TYR A 195 -24.20 12.25 5.41
CA TYR A 195 -23.34 13.37 5.06
C TYR A 195 -24.07 14.69 5.20
N ASN A 196 -23.34 15.70 5.68
CA ASN A 196 -23.85 17.04 5.90
C ASN A 196 -22.87 18.08 5.39
N ILE A 197 -23.39 19.02 4.61
CA ILE A 197 -22.62 20.18 4.14
C ILE A 197 -22.47 21.19 5.27
N TYR A 198 -23.53 21.42 6.05
CA TYR A 198 -23.55 22.38 7.16
C TYR A 198 -23.69 21.67 8.52
N ASN A 199 -23.27 22.33 9.60
CA ASN A 199 -23.34 21.79 10.95
C ASN A 199 -24.78 21.52 11.38
N VAL A 200 -25.02 20.44 12.11
CA VAL A 200 -26.35 20.18 12.69
C VAL A 200 -26.47 20.93 14.01
N ILE A 201 -27.43 21.84 14.10
CA ILE A 201 -27.70 22.63 15.31
C ILE A 201 -28.91 22.12 16.10
N GLU A 202 -29.82 21.42 15.45
CA GLU A 202 -30.94 20.72 16.10
C GLU A 202 -30.98 19.28 15.60
N ASP A 203 -31.01 18.33 16.54
CA ASP A 203 -31.31 16.91 16.31
C ASP A 203 -32.34 16.49 17.36
N TYR A 204 -33.58 16.24 16.91
CA TYR A 204 -34.66 15.80 17.80
C TYR A 204 -35.49 14.70 17.11
N HIS A 205 -35.32 13.46 17.58
CA HIS A 205 -36.04 12.28 17.07
C HIS A 205 -36.02 12.15 15.53
N GLY A 206 -34.88 12.39 14.88
CA GLY A 206 -34.78 12.30 13.43
C GLY A 206 -35.36 13.51 12.68
N ILE A 207 -35.57 14.62 13.37
CA ILE A 207 -35.80 15.94 12.77
C ILE A 207 -34.52 16.73 12.94
N TYR A 208 -34.01 17.27 11.85
CA TYR A 208 -32.74 17.97 11.80
C TYR A 208 -32.91 19.41 11.32
N ARG A 209 -32.12 20.31 11.90
CA ARG A 209 -31.90 21.66 11.37
C ARG A 209 -30.41 21.90 11.23
N SER A 210 -29.98 22.31 10.05
CA SER A 210 -28.60 22.72 9.83
C SER A 210 -28.42 24.18 10.21
N GLY A 211 -27.24 24.51 10.73
CA GLY A 211 -26.79 25.87 10.98
C GLY A 211 -26.13 26.48 9.74
N PRO A 212 -25.55 27.69 9.90
CA PRO A 212 -24.88 28.39 8.81
C PRO A 212 -23.42 27.92 8.60
N ASP A 213 -22.84 27.19 9.55
CA ASP A 213 -21.42 26.86 9.52
C ASP A 213 -21.15 25.64 8.65
N LEU A 214 -20.08 25.70 7.86
CA LEU A 214 -19.66 24.59 7.02
C LEU A 214 -19.16 23.42 7.87
N TYR A 215 -19.61 22.21 7.55
CA TYR A 215 -19.26 20.96 8.24
C TYR A 215 -18.59 19.95 7.30
N GLU A 216 -19.17 19.69 6.11
CA GLU A 216 -18.64 18.80 5.05
C GLU A 216 -18.17 17.41 5.52
N ALA A 217 -18.89 16.82 6.49
CA ALA A 217 -18.53 15.55 7.11
C ALA A 217 -19.76 14.65 7.36
N CYS A 218 -19.50 13.40 7.73
CA CYS A 218 -20.55 12.50 8.18
C CYS A 218 -21.01 12.95 9.57
N TYR A 219 -22.30 13.27 9.68
CA TYR A 219 -22.94 13.48 10.96
C TYR A 219 -23.44 12.14 11.50
N TYR A 220 -23.11 11.86 12.76
CA TYR A 220 -23.52 10.66 13.47
C TYR A 220 -24.45 11.08 14.61
N PRO A 221 -25.75 10.72 14.55
CA PRO A 221 -26.67 10.99 15.64
C PRO A 221 -26.16 10.34 16.95
N PRO A 222 -26.28 11.03 18.10
CA PRO A 222 -25.75 10.52 19.37
C PRO A 222 -26.47 9.25 19.85
N TYR A 223 -27.72 9.05 19.40
CA TYR A 223 -28.50 7.86 19.67
C TYR A 223 -29.09 7.35 18.36
N VAL A 224 -28.89 6.05 18.09
CA VAL A 224 -29.46 5.36 16.93
C VAL A 224 -30.28 4.18 17.42
N TYR A 225 -31.58 4.23 17.22
CA TYR A 225 -32.56 3.22 17.62
C TYR A 225 -32.95 2.32 16.44
N ILE A 226 -33.40 1.10 16.76
CA ILE A 226 -33.96 0.18 15.76
C ILE A 226 -35.13 0.86 15.04
N GLY A 227 -35.05 0.92 13.71
CA GLY A 227 -36.06 1.57 12.87
C GLY A 227 -35.69 3.01 12.47
N ASP A 228 -34.63 3.58 13.05
CA ASP A 228 -34.12 4.87 12.59
C ASP A 228 -33.55 4.77 11.18
N PHE A 229 -33.58 5.90 10.46
CA PHE A 229 -33.15 5.99 9.07
C PHE A 229 -31.72 5.51 8.84
N VAL A 230 -30.82 5.78 9.79
CA VAL A 230 -29.40 5.43 9.71
C VAL A 230 -29.11 4.07 10.35
N TYR A 231 -30.06 3.46 11.07
CA TYR A 231 -29.81 2.25 11.85
C TYR A 231 -29.38 1.09 10.96
N GLY A 232 -28.16 0.58 11.17
CA GLY A 232 -27.60 -0.53 10.41
C GLY A 232 -27.42 -0.24 8.92
N ARG A 233 -27.42 1.03 8.51
CA ARG A 233 -27.24 1.44 7.11
C ARG A 233 -25.96 2.22 6.94
N THR A 234 -25.40 2.11 5.75
CA THR A 234 -24.28 2.94 5.30
C THR A 234 -24.74 3.69 4.08
N PHE A 235 -24.64 5.03 4.10
CA PHE A 235 -24.98 5.85 2.94
C PHE A 235 -23.73 6.30 2.22
N ASP A 236 -23.75 6.17 0.89
CA ASP A 236 -22.67 6.56 0.01
C ASP A 236 -23.05 7.82 -0.76
N TYR A 237 -22.09 8.72 -0.91
CA TYR A 237 -22.28 10.04 -1.48
C TYR A 237 -21.40 10.25 -2.69
N ARG A 238 -22.02 10.72 -3.76
CA ARG A 238 -21.32 11.01 -5.01
C ARG A 238 -20.34 12.16 -4.83
N CYS A 239 -19.22 12.06 -5.53
CA CYS A 239 -18.25 13.14 -5.61
C CYS A 239 -18.87 14.38 -6.24
N ARG A 240 -18.65 15.53 -5.60
CA ARG A 240 -19.10 16.85 -6.08
C ARG A 240 -18.23 17.36 -7.23
N THR A 241 -16.94 17.06 -7.17
CA THR A 241 -15.92 17.43 -8.15
C THR A 241 -15.32 16.17 -8.76
N GLN A 242 -14.50 16.35 -9.79
CA GLN A 242 -13.60 15.30 -10.27
C GLN A 242 -12.77 14.71 -9.12
N CYS A 243 -12.55 13.41 -9.17
CA CYS A 243 -11.86 12.67 -8.14
C CYS A 243 -11.21 11.43 -8.76
N TRP A 244 -10.00 11.11 -8.30
CA TRP A 244 -9.28 9.92 -8.70
C TRP A 244 -8.87 9.14 -7.46
N GLU A 245 -9.12 7.85 -7.50
CA GLU A 245 -8.52 6.88 -6.59
C GLU A 245 -7.08 6.64 -7.05
N ILE A 246 -6.15 6.54 -6.10
CA ILE A 246 -4.72 6.33 -6.29
C ILE A 246 -4.41 4.91 -5.81
N LEU A 247 -4.11 4.03 -6.75
CA LEU A 247 -3.88 2.61 -6.52
C LEU A 247 -2.39 2.28 -6.78
N PRO A 248 -1.53 2.37 -5.75
CA PRO A 248 -0.13 1.97 -5.89
C PRO A 248 -0.01 0.46 -6.03
N SER A 249 0.90 0.01 -6.89
CA SER A 249 1.31 -1.39 -6.92
C SER A 249 2.41 -1.64 -5.90
N TYR A 250 2.24 -2.69 -5.09
CA TYR A 250 3.28 -3.20 -4.21
C TYR A 250 4.17 -4.26 -4.87
N ALA A 251 3.81 -4.69 -6.09
CA ALA A 251 4.65 -5.59 -6.85
C ALA A 251 5.88 -4.85 -7.36
N VAL A 252 7.05 -5.39 -7.01
CA VAL A 252 8.35 -4.89 -7.46
C VAL A 252 8.79 -5.74 -8.65
N THR A 253 9.19 -5.08 -9.74
CA THR A 253 9.91 -5.71 -10.86
C THR A 253 11.33 -5.21 -10.88
N LEU A 254 12.28 -6.13 -11.01
CA LEU A 254 13.72 -5.87 -10.94
C LEU A 254 14.39 -6.32 -12.23
N PHE A 255 15.43 -5.60 -12.65
CA PHE A 255 16.25 -5.96 -13.79
C PHE A 255 17.73 -5.65 -13.54
N ASP A 256 18.59 -6.50 -14.09
CA ASP A 256 20.04 -6.41 -14.07
C ASP A 256 20.51 -6.59 -15.51
N ASP A 257 21.20 -5.58 -16.03
CA ASP A 257 21.67 -5.49 -17.40
C ASP A 257 22.88 -6.39 -17.72
N GLN A 258 23.31 -7.27 -16.81
CA GLN A 258 24.50 -8.13 -16.98
C GLN A 258 24.62 -8.78 -18.36
N TYR A 259 23.52 -9.12 -19.03
CA TYR A 259 23.49 -9.75 -20.36
C TYR A 259 22.99 -8.85 -21.49
N SER A 260 22.72 -7.57 -21.22
CA SER A 260 22.18 -6.60 -22.17
C SER A 260 22.76 -5.19 -22.01
N ASN A 261 23.90 -5.05 -21.32
CA ASN A 261 24.54 -3.77 -21.03
C ASN A 261 24.75 -2.93 -22.30
N GLY A 262 24.24 -1.70 -22.30
CA GLY A 262 24.27 -0.78 -23.43
C GLY A 262 23.31 -1.15 -24.57
N GLY A 263 22.53 -2.21 -24.42
CA GLY A 263 21.60 -2.72 -25.42
C GLY A 263 20.21 -2.08 -25.34
N LEU A 264 19.45 -2.24 -26.42
CA LEU A 264 18.02 -1.97 -26.40
C LEU A 264 17.33 -3.08 -25.60
N ILE A 265 16.45 -2.71 -24.67
CA ILE A 265 15.59 -3.63 -23.93
C ILE A 265 14.16 -3.46 -24.46
N PRO A 266 13.75 -4.21 -25.50
CA PRO A 266 12.42 -4.10 -26.08
C PRO A 266 11.40 -4.96 -25.33
N ASN A 267 10.15 -4.47 -25.28
CA ASN A 267 9.00 -5.26 -24.81
C ASN A 267 9.18 -5.88 -23.41
N PHE A 268 9.83 -5.17 -22.49
CA PHE A 268 9.98 -5.65 -21.13
C PHE A 268 8.69 -5.43 -20.34
N LYS A 269 8.07 -6.50 -19.84
CA LYS A 269 6.86 -6.43 -19.00
C LYS A 269 7.24 -5.96 -17.61
N VAL A 270 6.77 -4.77 -17.21
CA VAL A 270 7.08 -4.18 -15.89
C VAL A 270 5.99 -4.42 -14.87
N ALA A 271 4.75 -4.68 -15.29
CA ALA A 271 3.65 -4.94 -14.37
C ALA A 271 2.41 -5.50 -15.08
N GLY A 272 1.50 -6.06 -14.28
CA GLY A 272 0.10 -6.23 -14.64
C GLY A 272 -0.75 -5.29 -13.79
N VAL A 273 -1.51 -4.41 -14.44
CA VAL A 273 -2.44 -3.48 -13.76
C VAL A 273 -3.80 -4.15 -13.64
N PRO A 274 -4.34 -4.34 -12.43
CA PRO A 274 -5.62 -5.01 -12.28
C PRO A 274 -6.75 -4.31 -13.02
N PHE A 275 -7.67 -5.07 -13.61
CA PHE A 275 -8.82 -4.52 -14.29
C PHE A 275 -9.92 -4.20 -13.27
N TYR A 276 -9.95 -2.98 -12.74
CA TYR A 276 -10.90 -2.58 -11.70
C TYR A 276 -12.32 -2.31 -12.23
N GLN A 277 -12.40 -1.61 -13.35
CA GLN A 277 -13.64 -1.16 -13.99
C GLN A 277 -13.43 -0.95 -15.50
N HIS A 278 -14.53 -0.88 -16.25
CA HIS A 278 -14.54 -0.54 -17.67
C HIS A 278 -14.22 0.93 -17.96
N GLY A 279 -14.30 1.80 -16.96
CA GLY A 279 -13.87 3.18 -17.07
C GLY A 279 -12.37 3.29 -17.40
N PRO A 280 -11.93 4.41 -18.00
CA PRO A 280 -10.53 4.59 -18.34
C PRO A 280 -9.67 4.73 -17.08
N CYS A 281 -8.37 4.44 -17.20
CA CYS A 281 -7.40 4.70 -16.15
C CYS A 281 -6.13 5.37 -16.70
N LEU A 282 -5.32 5.91 -15.80
CA LEU A 282 -3.99 6.42 -16.12
C LEU A 282 -2.96 5.72 -15.24
N VAL A 283 -2.03 5.00 -15.85
CA VAL A 283 -0.97 4.31 -15.14
C VAL A 283 0.31 5.12 -15.26
N GLN A 284 0.89 5.53 -14.14
CA GLN A 284 2.21 6.15 -14.09
C GLN A 284 3.25 5.10 -13.72
N VAL A 285 4.09 4.71 -14.69
CA VAL A 285 5.22 3.82 -14.45
C VAL A 285 6.39 4.64 -13.93
N ARG A 286 6.99 4.19 -12.82
CA ARG A 286 8.18 4.79 -12.21
C ARG A 286 9.36 3.84 -12.39
N GLN A 287 10.34 4.27 -13.16
CA GLN A 287 11.61 3.56 -13.33
C GLN A 287 12.63 4.17 -12.37
N SER A 288 13.16 3.35 -11.48
CA SER A 288 14.19 3.73 -10.49
C SER A 288 15.50 3.03 -10.84
N SER A 289 16.62 3.77 -10.84
CA SER A 289 17.95 3.15 -10.95
C SER A 289 18.50 2.88 -9.56
N LEU A 290 19.06 1.69 -9.36
CA LEU A 290 19.50 1.22 -8.05
C LEU A 290 21.02 1.10 -8.00
N THR A 291 21.56 1.28 -6.79
CA THR A 291 22.91 0.81 -6.46
C THR A 291 22.90 -0.72 -6.38
N VAL A 292 24.08 -1.34 -6.48
CA VAL A 292 24.21 -2.80 -6.35
C VAL A 292 23.67 -3.33 -5.02
N ASP A 293 23.86 -2.59 -3.93
CA ASP A 293 23.40 -2.99 -2.60
C ASP A 293 21.89 -2.83 -2.46
N ALA A 294 21.31 -1.77 -3.02
CA ALA A 294 19.86 -1.62 -3.07
C ALA A 294 19.21 -2.72 -3.91
N TYR A 295 19.80 -3.06 -5.07
CA TYR A 295 19.32 -4.16 -5.91
C TYR A 295 19.34 -5.51 -5.17
N ARG A 296 20.43 -5.82 -4.45
CA ARG A 296 20.52 -7.04 -3.63
C ARG A 296 19.44 -7.08 -2.56
N TYR A 297 19.22 -5.97 -1.86
CA TYR A 297 18.16 -5.86 -0.86
C TYR A 297 16.78 -6.12 -1.48
N TYR A 298 16.42 -5.41 -2.57
CA TYR A 298 15.12 -5.58 -3.20
C TYR A 298 14.93 -6.96 -3.83
N LYS A 299 16.00 -7.61 -4.29
CA LYS A 299 15.93 -8.99 -4.79
C LYS A 299 15.59 -9.97 -3.68
N LEU A 300 16.16 -9.80 -2.48
CA LEU A 300 15.80 -10.59 -1.30
C LEU A 300 14.36 -10.29 -0.87
N PHE A 301 13.97 -9.02 -0.83
CA PHE A 301 12.60 -8.60 -0.52
C PHE A 301 11.58 -9.22 -1.49
N GLN A 302 11.84 -9.17 -2.79
CA GLN A 302 10.98 -9.75 -3.82
C GLN A 302 10.88 -11.27 -3.65
N ALA A 303 11.99 -11.96 -3.40
CA ALA A 303 11.99 -13.41 -3.20
C ALA A 303 11.13 -13.84 -1.99
N GLN A 304 11.11 -13.03 -0.93
CA GLN A 304 10.37 -13.34 0.31
C GLN A 304 8.89 -12.93 0.26
N THR A 305 8.53 -11.92 -0.52
CA THR A 305 7.18 -11.36 -0.55
C THR A 305 6.37 -11.82 -1.76
N GLN A 306 7.03 -12.10 -2.90
CA GLN A 306 6.38 -12.40 -4.17
C GLN A 306 6.63 -13.83 -4.68
N ASN A 307 7.67 -14.52 -4.20
CA ASN A 307 8.03 -15.88 -4.64
C ASN A 307 7.82 -16.91 -3.52
N THR A 308 6.68 -16.86 -2.83
CA THR A 308 6.34 -17.79 -1.74
C THR A 308 5.46 -18.94 -2.22
N GLY A 309 5.64 -20.15 -1.64
CA GLY A 309 4.76 -21.30 -1.87
C GLY A 309 5.33 -22.43 -2.74
N GLY A 310 6.65 -22.48 -2.95
CA GLY A 310 7.34 -23.56 -3.65
C GLY A 310 7.94 -24.61 -2.70
N LEU A 311 8.25 -25.80 -3.22
CA LEU A 311 8.89 -26.89 -2.43
C LEU A 311 10.31 -26.55 -1.92
N ALA A 312 10.89 -25.46 -2.42
CA ALA A 312 12.20 -24.92 -2.08
C ALA A 312 12.08 -23.45 -1.63
N ASP A 313 11.09 -23.15 -0.79
CA ASP A 313 10.96 -21.82 -0.19
C ASP A 313 12.24 -21.44 0.56
N THR A 314 12.69 -20.20 0.37
CA THR A 314 13.87 -19.68 1.05
C THR A 314 13.55 -19.57 2.55
N PRO A 315 14.42 -20.04 3.47
CA PRO A 315 14.19 -19.89 4.90
C PRO A 315 13.86 -18.42 5.24
N PRO A 316 12.83 -18.15 6.06
CA PRO A 316 12.40 -16.79 6.38
C PRO A 316 13.49 -16.10 7.20
N THR A 317 14.40 -15.39 6.52
CA THR A 317 15.41 -14.55 7.15
C THR A 317 15.10 -13.12 6.76
N ALA A 318 14.79 -12.25 7.73
CA ALA A 318 14.51 -10.85 7.44
C ALA A 318 15.67 -10.22 6.65
N PRO A 319 15.41 -9.48 5.56
CA PRO A 319 16.47 -8.87 4.78
C PRO A 319 17.11 -7.79 5.66
N VAL A 320 18.40 -7.99 5.99
CA VAL A 320 19.14 -7.00 6.78
C VAL A 320 19.27 -5.73 5.96
N GLY A 321 18.84 -4.63 6.55
CA GLY A 321 18.87 -3.32 5.95
C GLY A 321 20.24 -2.69 5.88
N ASN A 322 20.26 -1.43 5.46
CA ASN A 322 21.46 -0.59 5.53
C ASN A 322 21.48 0.37 6.72
N VAL A 323 20.51 0.28 7.63
CA VAL A 323 20.40 1.12 8.84
C VAL A 323 20.92 0.33 10.04
N HIS A 324 21.71 0.97 10.89
CA HIS A 324 22.23 0.38 12.12
C HIS A 324 22.17 1.35 13.28
N ASN A 325 22.07 0.82 14.51
CA ASN A 325 22.18 1.60 15.73
C ASN A 325 23.65 1.99 15.97
N VAL A 326 23.90 3.26 16.30
CA VAL A 326 25.25 3.82 16.51
C VAL A 326 25.93 3.22 17.74
N ALA A 327 25.19 3.01 18.83
CA ALA A 327 25.72 2.48 20.09
C ALA A 327 25.72 0.94 20.13
N SER A 328 24.88 0.28 19.33
CA SER A 328 24.73 -1.18 19.31
C SER A 328 24.62 -1.73 17.88
N PRO A 329 25.74 -1.86 17.14
CA PRO A 329 25.73 -2.28 15.74
C PRO A 329 25.13 -3.68 15.48
N ASN A 330 25.07 -4.52 16.52
CA ASN A 330 24.48 -5.87 16.44
C ASN A 330 22.95 -5.86 16.60
N GLN A 331 22.33 -4.72 16.90
CA GLN A 331 20.87 -4.61 16.93
C GLN A 331 20.31 -4.81 15.53
N VAL A 332 19.33 -5.71 15.40
CA VAL A 332 18.66 -5.98 14.13
C VAL A 332 17.73 -4.81 13.78
N VAL A 333 17.94 -4.24 12.59
CA VAL A 333 17.05 -3.27 11.96
C VAL A 333 16.68 -3.82 10.58
N VAL A 334 15.40 -3.79 10.26
CA VAL A 334 14.83 -4.28 9.00
C VAL A 334 14.43 -3.09 8.14
N GLY A 335 14.33 -3.28 6.83
CA GLY A 335 13.99 -2.22 5.90
C GLY A 335 15.22 -1.62 5.22
N TYR A 336 15.04 -0.61 4.39
CA TYR A 336 16.14 -0.03 3.63
C TYR A 336 15.90 1.45 3.36
N PHE A 337 16.96 2.24 3.50
CA PHE A 337 17.01 3.61 3.02
C PHE A 337 17.73 3.65 1.68
N THR A 338 17.11 4.18 0.63
CA THR A 338 17.72 4.28 -0.69
C THR A 338 17.64 5.70 -1.26
N ALA A 339 18.62 6.05 -2.09
CA ALA A 339 18.56 7.24 -2.93
C ALA A 339 18.62 6.80 -4.39
N THR A 340 17.66 7.24 -5.20
CA THR A 340 17.48 6.73 -6.56
C THR A 340 17.07 7.83 -7.53
N GLY A 341 17.69 7.84 -8.71
CA GLY A 341 17.14 8.60 -9.82
C GLY A 341 15.86 7.92 -10.28
N VAL A 342 14.82 8.71 -10.56
CA VAL A 342 13.54 8.22 -11.05
C VAL A 342 13.19 8.91 -12.36
N TYR A 343 12.74 8.12 -13.31
CA TYR A 343 12.06 8.60 -14.52
C TYR A 343 10.62 8.09 -14.50
N THR A 344 9.66 8.95 -14.81
CA THR A 344 8.25 8.56 -14.85
C THR A 344 7.67 8.66 -16.26
N LYS A 345 6.83 7.71 -16.62
CA LYS A 345 6.13 7.69 -17.90
C LYS A 345 4.66 7.31 -17.69
N PRO A 346 3.71 8.24 -17.94
CA PRO A 346 2.29 7.90 -17.89
C PRO A 346 1.83 7.20 -19.16
N ILE A 347 0.82 6.33 -19.03
CA ILE A 347 0.05 5.75 -20.13
C ILE A 347 -1.44 5.80 -19.79
N TYR A 348 -2.23 6.40 -20.68
CA TYR A 348 -3.69 6.42 -20.58
C TYR A 348 -4.27 5.17 -21.25
N ILE A 349 -5.25 4.56 -20.62
CA ILE A 349 -5.90 3.33 -21.08
C ILE A 349 -7.42 3.57 -21.07
N ASP A 350 -8.06 3.63 -22.23
CA ASP A 350 -9.49 4.00 -22.36
C ASP A 350 -10.49 2.95 -21.83
N ARG A 351 -10.12 1.67 -21.94
CA ARG A 351 -10.85 0.48 -21.50
C ARG A 351 -12.25 0.23 -22.08
N GLN A 352 -12.63 0.96 -23.14
CA GLN A 352 -14.00 0.89 -23.67
C GLN A 352 -14.35 -0.43 -24.38
N ASP A 353 -13.36 -1.08 -25.00
CA ASP A 353 -13.58 -2.25 -25.88
C ASP A 353 -13.13 -3.60 -25.28
N TYR A 354 -12.78 -3.64 -23.99
CA TYR A 354 -12.26 -4.88 -23.36
C TYR A 354 -13.37 -5.80 -22.87
N GLN A 355 -13.16 -7.11 -23.02
CA GLN A 355 -14.16 -8.16 -22.76
C GLN A 355 -13.91 -8.97 -21.47
N GLY A 356 -12.92 -8.61 -20.65
CA GLY A 356 -12.63 -9.36 -19.42
C GLY A 356 -13.59 -9.02 -18.28
N VAL A 357 -13.43 -9.75 -17.16
CA VAL A 357 -14.25 -9.53 -15.97
C VAL A 357 -13.54 -8.54 -15.05
N PRO A 358 -14.10 -7.36 -14.77
CA PRO A 358 -13.49 -6.42 -13.84
C PRO A 358 -13.66 -6.87 -12.38
N LEU A 359 -12.74 -6.45 -11.51
CA LEU A 359 -12.82 -6.63 -10.06
C LEU A 359 -14.09 -6.01 -9.46
N GLY A 360 -14.65 -5.00 -10.15
CA GLY A 360 -15.90 -4.34 -9.79
C GLY A 360 -17.17 -5.13 -10.09
N LEU A 361 -17.08 -6.32 -10.69
CA LEU A 361 -18.25 -7.16 -10.94
C LEU A 361 -18.65 -7.92 -9.66
N ASP A 362 -19.89 -7.75 -9.21
CA ASP A 362 -20.50 -8.65 -8.24
C ASP A 362 -20.92 -9.95 -8.94
N LEU A 363 -20.26 -11.06 -8.61
CA LEU A 363 -20.58 -12.37 -9.20
C LEU A 363 -22.01 -12.86 -8.93
N THR A 364 -22.68 -12.31 -7.90
CA THR A 364 -24.05 -12.69 -7.51
C THR A 364 -25.07 -11.78 -8.17
N ASN A 365 -24.84 -10.45 -8.13
CA ASN A 365 -25.84 -9.46 -8.53
C ASN A 365 -25.56 -8.82 -9.90
N GLY A 366 -24.42 -9.12 -10.51
CA GLY A 366 -24.00 -8.54 -11.79
C GLY A 366 -23.34 -7.17 -11.65
N TYR A 367 -23.32 -6.41 -12.74
CA TYR A 367 -22.72 -5.07 -12.77
C TYR A 367 -23.55 -4.08 -11.92
N SER A 368 -22.85 -3.13 -11.29
CA SER A 368 -23.51 -2.04 -10.58
C SER A 368 -24.39 -1.24 -11.52
N LYS A 369 -25.55 -0.82 -11.01
CA LYS A 369 -26.49 0.05 -11.75
C LYS A 369 -26.11 1.53 -11.63
N PHE A 370 -25.14 1.86 -10.79
CA PHE A 370 -24.70 3.22 -10.53
C PHE A 370 -23.41 3.53 -11.28
N ILE A 371 -23.34 4.72 -11.89
CA ILE A 371 -22.09 5.19 -12.52
C ILE A 371 -20.98 5.22 -11.47
N GLY A 372 -19.83 4.62 -11.81
CA GLY A 372 -18.68 4.46 -10.91
C GLY A 372 -18.87 3.44 -9.80
N GLY A 373 -19.96 2.65 -9.84
CA GLY A 373 -20.21 1.60 -8.86
C GLY A 373 -19.28 0.38 -9.01
N GLU A 374 -18.73 0.14 -10.21
CA GLU A 374 -17.73 -0.93 -10.42
C GLU A 374 -16.47 -0.71 -9.58
N LEU A 375 -15.81 0.45 -9.70
CA LEU A 375 -14.65 0.76 -8.85
C LEU A 375 -15.04 0.75 -7.37
N PHE A 376 -16.21 1.29 -7.01
CA PHE A 376 -16.68 1.26 -5.62
C PHE A 376 -16.77 -0.17 -5.07
N TYR A 377 -17.35 -1.09 -5.84
CA TYR A 377 -17.42 -2.51 -5.47
C TYR A 377 -16.04 -3.16 -5.42
N ALA A 378 -15.17 -2.83 -6.37
CA ALA A 378 -13.80 -3.34 -6.40
C ALA A 378 -13.04 -2.96 -5.11
N LEU A 379 -13.21 -1.75 -4.60
CA LEU A 379 -12.55 -1.26 -3.39
C LEU A 379 -13.23 -1.72 -2.10
N ASN A 380 -14.57 -1.72 -2.05
CA ASN A 380 -15.33 -1.90 -0.80
C ASN A 380 -15.98 -3.29 -0.64
N GLY A 381 -16.06 -4.09 -1.71
CA GLY A 381 -16.67 -5.42 -1.69
C GLY A 381 -18.19 -5.42 -1.49
N ARG A 382 -18.86 -4.29 -1.70
CA ARG A 382 -20.31 -4.13 -1.63
C ARG A 382 -20.81 -3.12 -2.66
N GLU A 383 -22.10 -3.20 -3.00
CA GLU A 383 -22.75 -2.14 -3.79
C GLU A 383 -22.83 -0.84 -3.00
N VAL A 384 -22.81 0.25 -3.76
CA VAL A 384 -23.19 1.58 -3.37
C VAL A 384 -24.62 1.57 -2.83
N THR A 385 -24.80 2.23 -1.69
CA THR A 385 -26.10 2.49 -1.09
C THR A 385 -26.31 4.00 -1.04
N PRO A 386 -26.87 4.62 -2.09
CA PRO A 386 -27.12 6.05 -2.09
C PRO A 386 -28.12 6.44 -0.99
N GLU A 387 -27.95 7.62 -0.40
CA GLU A 387 -28.99 8.18 0.46
C GLU A 387 -30.29 8.35 -0.36
N PRO A 388 -31.42 7.78 0.09
CA PRO A 388 -32.69 7.94 -0.60
C PRO A 388 -33.14 9.40 -0.57
N ALA A 389 -33.77 9.86 -1.65
CA ALA A 389 -34.35 11.20 -1.68
C ALA A 389 -35.43 11.37 -0.59
N PRO A 390 -35.58 12.56 0.01
CA PRO A 390 -36.60 12.79 1.03
C PRO A 390 -38.00 12.56 0.45
N GLY A 391 -38.78 11.68 1.07
CA GLY A 391 -40.23 11.61 0.89
C GLY A 391 -40.93 12.57 1.86
N SER A 392 -42.18 12.94 1.55
CA SER A 392 -42.97 13.87 2.38
C SER A 392 -43.22 13.40 3.81
N ASN A 393 -43.07 12.10 4.10
CA ASN A 393 -43.31 11.48 5.42
C ASN A 393 -42.17 10.54 5.89
N THR A 394 -40.98 10.61 5.30
CA THR A 394 -39.84 9.76 5.70
C THR A 394 -38.87 10.53 6.58
N ARG A 395 -38.52 10.00 7.76
CA ARG A 395 -37.40 10.50 8.57
C ARG A 395 -36.08 10.08 7.91
N PRO A 396 -35.01 10.91 7.94
CA PRO A 396 -34.87 12.20 8.60
C PRO A 396 -35.61 13.34 7.88
N LEU A 397 -36.21 14.26 8.64
CA LEU A 397 -36.80 15.49 8.09
C LEU A 397 -35.86 16.67 8.33
N PHE A 398 -35.52 17.40 7.27
CA PHE A 398 -34.71 18.62 7.34
C PHE A 398 -35.64 19.85 7.28
N LEU A 399 -35.73 20.60 8.39
CA LEU A 399 -36.65 21.75 8.50
C LEU A 399 -36.19 22.99 7.70
N ASP A 400 -34.91 23.03 7.34
CA ASP A 400 -34.25 24.14 6.64
C ASP A 400 -34.32 24.03 5.12
N GLY A 401 -34.91 22.95 4.58
CA GLY A 401 -35.02 22.72 3.14
C GLY A 401 -33.69 22.44 2.45
N THR A 402 -32.67 21.99 3.19
CA THR A 402 -31.38 21.59 2.61
C THR A 402 -31.56 20.52 1.53
N PRO A 403 -31.01 20.70 0.31
CA PRO A 403 -31.15 19.71 -0.76
C PRO A 403 -30.54 18.36 -0.37
N ARG A 404 -31.29 17.29 -0.62
CA ARG A 404 -30.92 15.90 -0.32
C ARG A 404 -31.23 14.99 -1.51
N PRO A 405 -30.38 14.00 -1.82
CA PRO A 405 -29.11 13.70 -1.17
C PRO A 405 -28.01 14.69 -1.56
N PRO A 406 -27.10 15.07 -0.64
CA PRO A 406 -25.99 15.94 -0.94
C PRO A 406 -24.91 15.22 -1.77
N THR A 407 -24.00 15.99 -2.35
CA THR A 407 -22.74 15.46 -2.91
C THR A 407 -21.59 15.74 -1.94
N ALA A 408 -20.60 14.86 -1.91
CA ALA A 408 -19.46 14.95 -1.00
C ALA A 408 -18.21 15.52 -1.70
N LEU A 409 -17.37 16.22 -0.93
CA LEU A 409 -16.08 16.68 -1.43
C LEU A 409 -15.14 15.50 -1.69
N CYS A 410 -14.37 15.59 -2.79
CA CYS A 410 -13.19 14.75 -2.99
C CYS A 410 -12.06 15.30 -2.11
N ALA A 411 -12.11 15.01 -0.81
CA ALA A 411 -11.05 15.40 0.11
C ALA A 411 -9.76 14.62 -0.24
N PRO A 412 -8.61 15.31 -0.36
CA PRO A 412 -7.33 14.65 -0.60
C PRO A 412 -7.01 13.72 0.57
N LEU A 413 -6.74 12.46 0.27
CA LEU A 413 -6.33 11.41 1.20
C LEU A 413 -5.15 10.67 0.55
N ASP A 414 -4.46 9.80 1.29
CA ASP A 414 -3.30 9.05 0.77
C ASP A 414 -3.61 8.25 -0.51
N GLN A 415 -4.85 7.77 -0.63
CA GLN A 415 -5.32 6.97 -1.77
C GLN A 415 -6.27 7.75 -2.69
N ARG A 416 -6.38 9.08 -2.55
CA ARG A 416 -7.37 9.84 -3.33
C ARG A 416 -6.99 11.30 -3.55
N THR A 417 -7.22 11.79 -4.76
CA THR A 417 -6.93 13.19 -5.10
C THR A 417 -8.03 13.85 -5.95
N PRO A 418 -8.36 15.13 -5.67
CA PRO A 418 -9.18 15.95 -6.57
C PRO A 418 -8.36 16.56 -7.73
N VAL A 419 -7.03 16.42 -7.69
CA VAL A 419 -6.13 16.98 -8.69
C VAL A 419 -6.03 16.02 -9.87
N LYS A 420 -6.30 16.54 -11.07
CA LYS A 420 -6.19 15.77 -12.32
C LYS A 420 -4.77 15.19 -12.47
N PRO A 421 -4.63 13.86 -12.60
CA PRO A 421 -3.32 13.23 -12.79
C PRO A 421 -2.60 13.73 -14.04
N ALA A 422 -1.29 13.95 -13.92
CA ALA A 422 -0.46 14.42 -15.03
C ALA A 422 -0.37 13.35 -16.13
N GLY A 423 -0.82 13.69 -17.35
CA GLY A 423 -0.93 12.74 -18.47
C GLY A 423 -2.36 12.28 -18.75
N TRP A 424 -3.33 12.65 -17.91
CA TRP A 424 -4.74 12.44 -18.21
C TRP A 424 -5.18 13.32 -19.40
N PRO A 425 -5.80 12.77 -20.47
CA PRO A 425 -6.23 13.53 -21.63
C PRO A 425 -7.16 14.70 -21.28
N ASN A 426 -7.14 15.77 -22.08
CA ASN A 426 -8.03 16.93 -21.88
C ASN A 426 -9.43 16.70 -22.43
#